data_AF-A0A351KCI0-F1
#
_entry.id   AF-A0A351KCI0-F1
#
_cell.length_a   1.000
_cell.length_b   1.000
_cell.length_c   1.000
_cell.angle_alpha   90.00
_cell.angle_beta   90.00
_cell.angle_gamma   90.00
#
_symmetry.space_group_name_H-M   'P 1'
#
loop_
_entity.id
_entity.type
_entity.pdbx_description
1 polymer ?
#
loop_
_entity_poly.entity_id
_entity_poly.type
_entity_poly.pdbx_seq_one_letter_code
_entity_poly.pdbx_strand_id
1 'polypeptide(L)'
;QFEDINMGRADVLFKFLKTLNFNRPECVEKYIEKVDPECKNASVVEQIVDMITEEDSSTSKVYLSIKTQMESKNPYSNSYENNDVEQSKKAAFYFLDKWSDFQYIMRKYVKKFYPDVDSSIPLRIESIMKILNDKELDEKLKGIKIMNTQLIHGDSVPSDEKLIAEGKVIEQIIGKIISNFSDEEKEDIEKKINEINIEIN
;
A
#
# COMPACT_ATOMS: atom_id res chain seq x y z
N GLN A 1 -36.25 4.04 -2.29
CA GLN A 1 -35.43 4.29 -1.09
C GLN A 1 -34.07 4.67 -1.63
N PHE A 2 -33.55 5.85 -1.28
CA PHE A 2 -32.16 6.17 -1.57
C PHE A 2 -31.35 5.30 -0.60
N GLU A 3 -30.53 4.38 -1.10
CA GLU A 3 -29.56 3.69 -0.23
C GLU A 3 -28.60 4.76 0.30
N ASP A 4 -28.41 4.80 1.63
CA ASP A 4 -27.53 5.80 2.24
C ASP A 4 -26.09 5.52 1.81
N ILE A 5 -25.46 6.51 1.18
CA ILE A 5 -24.05 6.43 0.76
C ILE A 5 -23.18 6.26 2.00
N ASN A 6 -22.39 5.19 2.05
CA ASN A 6 -21.41 5.00 3.11
C ASN A 6 -20.19 5.90 2.88
N MET A 7 -20.16 7.05 3.55
CA MET A 7 -19.08 8.03 3.37
C MET A 7 -17.76 7.62 4.04
N GLY A 8 -17.80 6.92 5.17
CA GLY A 8 -16.60 6.62 5.99
C GLY A 8 -16.01 7.85 6.71
N ARG A 9 -14.78 7.73 7.21
CA ARG A 9 -14.07 8.76 8.00
C ARG A 9 -13.46 9.86 7.13
N ALA A 10 -14.28 10.79 6.65
CA ALA A 10 -13.86 11.89 5.78
C ALA A 10 -12.77 12.80 6.40
N ASP A 11 -12.75 12.92 7.73
CA ASP A 11 -11.71 13.65 8.47
C ASP A 11 -10.32 12.99 8.36
N VAL A 12 -10.27 11.65 8.38
CA VAL A 12 -9.04 10.87 8.16
C VAL A 12 -8.57 11.07 6.72
N LEU A 13 -9.47 10.97 5.73
CA LEU A 13 -9.15 11.24 4.33
C LEU A 13 -8.59 12.65 4.14
N PHE A 14 -9.21 13.67 4.72
CA PHE A 14 -8.75 15.04 4.58
C PHE A 14 -7.34 15.24 5.14
N LYS A 15 -7.03 14.64 6.30
CA LYS A 15 -5.68 14.69 6.86
C LYS A 15 -4.67 13.90 6.00
N PHE A 16 -5.08 12.79 5.42
CA PHE A 16 -4.27 12.01 4.49
C PHE A 16 -3.91 12.82 3.24
N LEU A 17 -4.91 13.35 2.54
CA LEU A 17 -4.72 14.20 1.36
C LEU A 17 -3.84 15.41 1.67
N LYS A 18 -4.06 16.06 2.81
CA LYS A 18 -3.24 17.20 3.25
C LYS A 18 -1.78 16.81 3.45
N THR A 19 -1.52 15.64 4.07
CA THR A 19 -0.16 15.15 4.31
C THR A 19 0.57 14.83 3.00
N LEU A 20 -0.16 14.35 1.99
CA LEU A 20 0.37 14.12 0.64
C LEU A 20 0.51 15.40 -0.20
N ASN A 21 0.18 16.58 0.35
CA ASN A 21 0.05 17.84 -0.38
C ASN A 21 -0.97 17.79 -1.54
N PHE A 22 -1.96 16.89 -1.49
CA PHE A 22 -3.10 16.85 -2.41
C PHE A 22 -4.16 17.86 -1.95
N ASN A 23 -3.75 19.13 -1.87
CA ASN A 23 -4.54 20.21 -1.29
C ASN A 23 -5.37 21.00 -2.32
N ARG A 24 -5.47 20.50 -3.55
CA ARG A 24 -6.26 21.12 -4.62
C ARG A 24 -7.24 20.12 -5.24
N PRO A 25 -8.44 20.55 -5.67
CA PRO A 25 -9.44 19.66 -6.27
C PRO A 25 -8.89 18.84 -7.43
N GLU A 26 -8.04 19.43 -8.27
CA GLU A 26 -7.46 18.79 -9.46
C GLU A 26 -6.61 17.56 -9.11
N CYS A 27 -6.04 17.53 -7.90
CA CYS A 27 -5.27 16.38 -7.41
C CYS A 27 -6.15 15.17 -7.07
N VAL A 28 -7.43 15.39 -6.76
CA VAL A 28 -8.34 14.38 -6.21
C VAL A 28 -9.45 14.00 -7.19
N GLU A 29 -9.74 14.86 -8.17
CA GLU A 29 -10.78 14.69 -9.19
C GLU A 29 -10.70 13.32 -9.89
N LYS A 30 -9.49 12.91 -10.32
CA LYS A 30 -9.24 11.61 -10.97
C LYS A 30 -9.61 10.37 -10.14
N TYR A 31 -9.72 10.54 -8.82
CA TYR A 31 -10.16 9.50 -7.89
C TYR A 31 -11.66 9.60 -7.66
N ILE A 32 -12.19 10.81 -7.45
CA ILE A 32 -13.62 11.05 -7.22
C ILE A 32 -14.46 10.54 -8.39
N GLU A 33 -14.03 10.78 -9.64
CA GLU A 33 -14.74 10.33 -10.85
C GLU A 33 -14.88 8.80 -10.96
N LYS A 34 -14.05 8.04 -10.22
CA LYS A 34 -14.00 6.58 -10.26
C LYS A 34 -14.66 5.94 -9.04
N VAL A 35 -15.16 6.73 -8.09
CA VAL A 35 -15.88 6.23 -6.92
C VAL A 35 -17.20 5.61 -7.36
N ASP A 36 -17.47 4.40 -6.88
CA ASP A 36 -18.78 3.77 -6.95
C ASP A 36 -19.54 4.05 -5.64
N PRO A 37 -20.48 5.01 -5.64
CA PRO A 37 -21.23 5.37 -4.43
C PRO A 37 -22.19 4.26 -3.96
N GLU A 38 -22.50 3.29 -4.82
CA GLU A 38 -23.38 2.15 -4.51
C GLU A 38 -22.60 0.93 -3.98
N CYS A 39 -21.27 1.05 -3.85
CA CYS A 39 -20.43 -0.03 -3.34
C CYS A 39 -20.77 -0.34 -1.88
N LYS A 40 -21.29 -1.55 -1.63
CA LYS A 40 -21.72 -1.99 -0.29
C LYS A 40 -20.57 -2.41 0.62
N ASN A 41 -19.43 -2.76 0.03
CA ASN A 41 -18.31 -3.36 0.75
C ASN A 41 -17.20 -2.37 1.09
N ALA A 42 -17.27 -1.13 0.58
CA ALA A 42 -16.26 -0.11 0.83
C ALA A 42 -16.90 1.28 0.81
N SER A 43 -16.57 2.09 1.80
CA SER A 43 -16.95 3.50 1.85
C SER A 43 -16.26 4.32 0.76
N VAL A 44 -16.82 5.50 0.47
CA VAL A 44 -16.20 6.47 -0.47
C VAL A 44 -14.77 6.80 -0.06
N VAL A 45 -14.52 6.98 1.24
CA VAL A 45 -13.17 7.24 1.77
C VAL A 45 -12.22 6.08 1.48
N GLU A 46 -12.66 4.84 1.71
CA GLU A 46 -11.83 3.65 1.47
C GLU A 46 -11.49 3.49 -0.01
N GLN A 47 -12.45 3.69 -0.91
CA GLN A 47 -12.22 3.63 -2.36
C GLN A 47 -11.18 4.66 -2.81
N ILE A 48 -11.24 5.90 -2.29
CA ILE A 48 -10.27 6.94 -2.64
C ILE A 48 -8.88 6.58 -2.10
N VAL A 49 -8.79 6.09 -0.86
CA VAL A 49 -7.53 5.65 -0.25
C VAL A 49 -6.91 4.50 -1.05
N ASP A 50 -7.72 3.52 -1.46
CA ASP A 50 -7.25 2.38 -2.27
C ASP A 50 -6.67 2.84 -3.60
N MET A 51 -7.34 3.77 -4.29
CA MET A 51 -6.83 4.29 -5.55
C MET A 51 -5.51 5.06 -5.39
N ILE A 52 -5.36 5.83 -4.30
CA ILE A 52 -4.13 6.56 -4.01
C ILE A 52 -2.99 5.59 -3.66
N THR A 53 -3.27 4.62 -2.79
CA THR A 53 -2.27 3.65 -2.32
C THR A 53 -1.90 2.60 -3.37
N GLU A 54 -2.80 2.28 -4.30
CA GLU A 54 -2.50 1.46 -5.48
C GLU A 54 -1.63 2.23 -6.48
N GLU A 55 -1.84 3.54 -6.64
CA GLU A 55 -1.02 4.39 -7.50
C GLU A 55 0.37 4.66 -6.90
N ASP A 56 0.49 4.76 -5.59
CA ASP A 56 1.74 4.90 -4.87
C ASP A 56 1.68 4.19 -3.50
N SER A 57 2.26 3.00 -3.44
CA SER A 57 2.25 2.15 -2.25
C SER A 57 3.01 2.74 -1.06
N SER A 58 3.90 3.71 -1.29
CA SER A 58 4.58 4.41 -0.19
C SER A 58 3.58 5.22 0.66
N THR A 59 2.46 5.63 0.08
CA THR A 59 1.41 6.39 0.76
C THR A 59 0.59 5.55 1.75
N SER A 60 0.63 4.21 1.66
CA SER A 60 -0.06 3.32 2.61
C SER A 60 0.42 3.53 4.05
N LYS A 61 1.73 3.72 4.26
CA LYS A 61 2.29 4.00 5.59
C LYS A 61 1.83 5.33 6.16
N VAL A 62 1.72 6.34 5.29
CA VAL A 62 1.24 7.67 5.65
C VAL A 62 -0.22 7.58 6.10
N TYR A 63 -1.06 6.87 5.33
CA TYR A 63 -2.46 6.65 5.69
C TYR A 63 -2.61 5.91 7.02
N LEU A 64 -1.91 4.78 7.19
CA LEU A 64 -2.00 3.98 8.41
C LEU A 64 -1.54 4.77 9.65
N SER A 65 -0.45 5.53 9.52
CA SER A 65 0.04 6.42 10.58
C SER A 65 -1.00 7.46 10.98
N ILE A 66 -1.69 8.07 10.00
CA ILE A 66 -2.74 9.05 10.24
C ILE A 66 -3.95 8.42 10.90
N LYS A 67 -4.41 7.27 10.39
CA LYS A 67 -5.54 6.50 10.94
C LYS A 67 -5.30 6.17 12.41
N THR A 68 -4.16 5.57 12.73
CA THR A 68 -3.74 5.26 14.10
C THR A 68 -3.67 6.49 15.00
N GLN A 69 -3.08 7.61 14.53
CA GLN A 69 -3.03 8.85 15.31
C GLN A 69 -4.40 9.46 15.58
N MET A 70 -5.38 9.22 14.70
CA MET A 70 -6.73 9.75 14.83
C MET A 70 -7.63 8.83 15.65
N GLU A 71 -7.36 7.53 15.66
CA GLU A 71 -7.98 6.55 16.56
C GLU A 71 -7.51 6.75 18.01
N SER A 72 -6.22 7.00 18.24
CA SER A 72 -5.68 7.24 19.59
C SER A 72 -6.13 8.57 20.22
N LYS A 73 -6.60 9.52 19.39
CA LYS A 73 -7.22 10.78 19.84
C LYS A 73 -8.71 10.65 20.15
N ASN A 74 -9.30 9.47 19.99
CA ASN A 74 -10.70 9.24 20.33
C ASN A 74 -10.83 9.15 21.87
N PRO A 75 -11.52 10.09 22.54
CA PRO A 75 -11.67 10.09 23.99
C PRO A 75 -12.51 8.91 24.54
N TYR A 76 -13.06 8.07 23.66
CA TYR A 76 -13.81 6.86 23.99
C TYR A 76 -13.03 5.55 23.75
N SER A 77 -11.76 5.63 23.32
CA SER A 77 -10.89 4.46 23.18
C SER A 77 -10.29 4.10 24.54
N ASN A 78 -10.64 2.92 25.09
CA ASN A 78 -10.11 2.42 26.36
C ASN A 78 -8.59 2.21 26.25
N SER A 79 -7.84 3.05 26.94
CA SER A 79 -6.37 3.08 26.96
C SER A 79 -5.76 2.05 27.92
N TYR A 80 -5.83 0.76 27.57
CA TYR A 80 -5.16 -0.31 28.34
C TYR A 80 -4.49 -1.35 27.43
N GLU A 81 -3.71 -0.94 26.43
CA GLU A 81 -2.91 -1.88 25.61
C GLU A 81 -1.76 -1.11 24.93
N ASN A 82 -0.67 -0.84 25.65
CA ASN A 82 0.42 0.00 25.12
C ASN A 82 1.59 -0.77 24.49
N ASN A 83 1.83 -2.03 24.86
CA ASN A 83 2.98 -2.79 24.32
C ASN A 83 2.63 -3.61 23.06
N ASP A 84 1.49 -4.29 23.03
CA ASP A 84 1.07 -5.10 21.87
C ASP A 84 0.73 -4.24 20.66
N VAL A 85 0.21 -3.03 20.89
CA VAL A 85 -0.11 -2.06 19.83
C VAL A 85 1.15 -1.51 19.15
N GLU A 86 2.26 -1.36 19.87
CA GLU A 86 3.51 -0.88 19.27
C GLU A 86 4.21 -1.97 18.45
N GLN A 87 4.21 -3.21 18.96
CA GLN A 87 4.77 -4.35 18.25
C GLN A 87 3.97 -4.66 16.97
N SER A 88 2.64 -4.60 17.04
CA SER A 88 1.79 -4.81 15.88
C SER A 88 1.98 -3.73 14.80
N LYS A 89 2.24 -2.48 15.20
CA LYS A 89 2.64 -1.42 14.25
C LYS A 89 3.97 -1.70 13.58
N LYS A 90 4.96 -2.25 14.29
CA LYS A 90 6.27 -2.57 13.70
C LYS A 90 6.14 -3.66 12.64
N ALA A 91 5.36 -4.71 12.90
CA ALA A 91 5.11 -5.77 11.92
C ALA A 91 4.35 -5.23 10.69
N ALA A 92 3.35 -4.39 10.91
CA ALA A 92 2.58 -3.74 9.84
C ALA A 92 3.45 -2.82 8.96
N PHE A 93 4.28 -1.98 9.58
CA PHE A 93 5.18 -1.08 8.86
C PHE A 93 6.25 -1.86 8.10
N TYR A 94 6.86 -2.89 8.71
CA TYR A 94 7.78 -3.77 8.00
C TYR A 94 7.15 -4.36 6.74
N PHE A 95 5.92 -4.89 6.83
CA PHE A 95 5.20 -5.40 5.66
C PHE A 95 5.00 -4.32 4.59
N LEU A 96 4.55 -3.12 4.98
CA LEU A 96 4.35 -2.00 4.06
C LEU A 96 5.65 -1.49 3.42
N ASP A 97 6.77 -1.54 4.14
CA ASP A 97 8.10 -1.23 3.60
C ASP A 97 8.42 -2.17 2.44
N LYS A 98 8.33 -3.49 2.69
CA LYS A 98 8.62 -4.50 1.67
C LYS A 98 7.66 -4.44 0.51
N TRP A 99 6.39 -4.16 0.78
CA TRP A 99 5.40 -3.94 -0.26
C TRP A 99 5.74 -2.74 -1.16
N SER A 100 6.18 -1.63 -0.55
CA SER A 100 6.63 -0.45 -1.28
C SER A 100 7.86 -0.74 -2.14
N ASP A 101 8.85 -1.43 -1.56
CA ASP A 101 10.08 -1.83 -2.27
C ASP A 101 9.75 -2.69 -3.49
N PHE A 102 8.86 -3.67 -3.33
CA PHE A 102 8.42 -4.53 -4.42
C PHE A 102 7.79 -3.74 -5.57
N GLN A 103 6.86 -2.83 -5.27
CA GLN A 103 6.21 -1.99 -6.27
C GLN A 103 7.22 -1.11 -7.02
N TYR A 104 8.18 -0.54 -6.30
CA TYR A 104 9.26 0.25 -6.89
C TYR A 104 10.14 -0.58 -7.84
N ILE A 105 10.58 -1.76 -7.41
CA ILE A 105 11.41 -2.67 -8.22
C ILE A 105 10.64 -3.15 -9.44
N MET A 106 9.35 -3.48 -9.30
CA MET A 106 8.52 -3.90 -10.42
C MET A 106 8.38 -2.80 -11.47
N ARG A 107 8.25 -1.53 -11.06
CA ARG A 107 8.28 -0.38 -11.99
C ARG A 107 9.58 -0.31 -12.77
N LYS A 108 10.70 -0.54 -12.12
CA LYS A 108 12.01 -0.60 -12.78
C LYS A 108 12.12 -1.78 -13.74
N TYR A 109 11.66 -2.96 -13.31
CA TYR A 109 11.70 -4.18 -14.10
C TYR A 109 10.87 -4.05 -15.38
N VAL A 110 9.63 -3.60 -15.28
CA VAL A 110 8.75 -3.41 -16.44
C VAL A 110 9.33 -2.36 -17.38
N LYS A 111 9.81 -1.23 -16.87
CA LYS A 111 10.43 -0.19 -17.72
C LYS A 111 11.64 -0.71 -18.50
N LYS A 112 12.42 -1.63 -17.92
CA LYS A 112 13.64 -2.18 -18.54
C LYS A 112 13.34 -3.29 -19.54
N PHE A 113 12.55 -4.28 -19.14
CA PHE A 113 12.34 -5.50 -19.92
C PHE A 113 11.11 -5.44 -20.83
N TYR A 114 10.21 -4.50 -20.58
CA TYR A 114 8.97 -4.30 -21.33
C TYR A 114 8.78 -2.81 -21.67
N PRO A 115 9.72 -2.18 -22.40
CA PRO A 115 9.68 -0.74 -22.70
C PRO A 115 8.46 -0.31 -23.53
N ASP A 116 7.83 -1.25 -24.24
CA ASP A 116 6.61 -1.03 -25.03
C ASP A 116 5.34 -0.95 -24.16
N VAL A 117 5.42 -1.33 -22.89
CA VAL A 117 4.33 -1.12 -21.93
C VAL A 117 4.33 0.36 -21.57
N ASP A 118 3.28 1.07 -21.99
CA ASP A 118 3.13 2.50 -21.75
C ASP A 118 3.31 2.81 -20.25
N SER A 119 4.34 3.58 -19.94
CA SER A 119 4.67 4.05 -18.59
C SER A 119 3.57 4.89 -17.93
N SER A 120 2.56 5.33 -18.70
CA SER A 120 1.36 6.00 -18.19
C SER A 120 0.35 5.03 -17.55
N ILE A 121 0.46 3.73 -17.80
CA ILE A 121 -0.43 2.72 -17.23
C ILE A 121 -0.01 2.49 -15.77
N PRO A 122 -0.92 2.68 -14.79
CA PRO A 122 -0.65 2.32 -13.41
C PRO A 122 -0.22 0.85 -13.33
N LEU A 123 0.93 0.60 -12.73
CA LEU A 123 1.45 -0.75 -12.52
C LEU A 123 0.67 -1.45 -11.42
N ARG A 124 -0.57 -1.79 -11.75
CA ARG A 124 -1.41 -2.64 -10.93
C ARG A 124 -0.79 -4.03 -10.82
N ILE A 125 -1.02 -4.67 -9.69
CA ILE A 125 -0.53 -6.02 -9.43
C ILE A 125 -1.01 -6.99 -10.52
N GLU A 126 -2.24 -6.83 -11.00
CA GLU A 126 -2.80 -7.65 -12.08
C GLU A 126 -2.01 -7.52 -13.38
N SER A 127 -1.49 -6.33 -13.67
CA SER A 127 -0.62 -6.08 -14.82
C SER A 127 0.74 -6.75 -14.61
N ILE A 128 1.29 -6.66 -13.39
CA ILE A 128 2.55 -7.32 -13.01
C ILE A 128 2.44 -8.84 -13.13
N MET A 129 1.35 -9.43 -12.62
CA MET A 129 1.08 -10.87 -12.68
C MET A 129 1.05 -11.39 -14.12
N LYS A 130 0.40 -10.65 -15.02
CA LYS A 130 0.35 -10.99 -16.45
C LYS A 130 1.74 -10.93 -17.10
N ILE A 131 2.58 -9.97 -16.71
CA ILE A 131 3.92 -9.79 -17.26
C ILE A 131 4.86 -10.90 -16.79
N LEU A 132 4.81 -11.29 -15.51
CA LEU A 132 5.71 -12.31 -14.96
C LEU A 132 5.36 -13.73 -15.44
N ASN A 133 4.09 -14.01 -15.77
CA ASN A 133 3.59 -15.30 -16.25
C ASN A 133 4.06 -16.52 -15.40
N ASP A 134 4.24 -16.31 -14.10
CA ASP A 134 4.64 -17.31 -13.12
C ASP A 134 3.47 -17.56 -12.17
N LYS A 135 2.90 -18.77 -12.24
CA LYS A 135 1.72 -19.15 -11.44
C LYS A 135 1.99 -19.18 -9.93
N GLU A 136 3.20 -19.55 -9.52
CA GLU A 136 3.57 -19.60 -8.11
C GLU A 136 3.69 -18.18 -7.54
N LEU A 137 4.27 -17.26 -8.32
CA LEU A 137 4.34 -15.84 -7.96
C LEU A 137 2.95 -15.19 -7.98
N ASP A 138 2.08 -15.55 -8.91
CA ASP A 138 0.71 -15.03 -9.00
C ASP A 138 -0.09 -15.32 -7.72
N GLU A 139 -0.08 -16.55 -7.21
CA GLU A 139 -0.79 -16.89 -5.97
C GLU A 139 -0.24 -16.12 -4.76
N LYS A 140 1.09 -16.00 -4.65
CA LYS A 140 1.73 -15.25 -3.56
C LYS A 140 1.39 -13.77 -3.60
N LEU A 141 1.45 -13.14 -4.78
CA LEU A 141 1.14 -11.71 -4.94
C LEU A 141 -0.34 -11.40 -4.69
N LYS A 142 -1.26 -12.33 -4.98
CA LYS A 142 -2.68 -12.19 -4.59
C LYS A 142 -2.84 -12.17 -3.08
N GLY A 143 -2.17 -13.08 -2.37
CA GLY A 143 -2.15 -13.13 -0.91
C GLY A 143 -1.64 -11.82 -0.30
N ILE A 144 -0.54 -11.30 -0.84
CA ILE A 144 0.05 -10.02 -0.43
C ILE A 144 -0.89 -8.84 -0.70
N LYS A 145 -1.58 -8.81 -1.85
CA LYS A 145 -2.58 -7.77 -2.17
C LYS A 145 -3.69 -7.75 -1.11
N ILE A 146 -4.27 -8.92 -0.84
CA ILE A 146 -5.35 -9.08 0.15
C ILE A 146 -4.87 -8.60 1.52
N MET A 147 -3.63 -8.92 1.90
CA MET A 147 -3.06 -8.49 3.17
C MET A 147 -2.90 -6.97 3.26
N ASN A 148 -2.41 -6.32 2.20
CA ASN A 148 -2.30 -4.86 2.15
C ASN A 148 -3.67 -4.19 2.27
N THR A 149 -4.67 -4.68 1.55
CA THR A 149 -6.06 -4.22 1.63
C THR A 149 -6.62 -4.37 3.05
N GLN A 150 -6.44 -5.54 3.67
CA GLN A 150 -6.88 -5.80 5.05
C GLN A 150 -6.23 -4.83 6.06
N LEU A 151 -4.95 -4.53 5.87
CA LEU A 151 -4.22 -3.62 6.74
C LEU A 151 -4.70 -2.16 6.61
N ILE A 152 -5.02 -1.74 5.39
CA ILE A 152 -5.52 -0.38 5.10
C ILE A 152 -6.94 -0.18 5.66
N HIS A 153 -7.87 -1.10 5.37
CA HIS A 153 -9.26 -0.97 5.84
C HIS A 153 -9.42 -1.30 7.33
N GLY A 154 -8.60 -2.20 7.87
CA GLY A 154 -8.66 -2.58 9.28
C GLY A 154 -9.81 -3.55 9.62
N ASP A 155 -10.46 -4.15 8.62
CA ASP A 155 -11.53 -5.13 8.80
C ASP A 155 -11.04 -6.43 9.45
N SER A 156 -9.77 -6.77 9.22
CA SER A 156 -9.07 -7.86 9.88
C SER A 156 -7.58 -7.55 9.94
N VAL A 157 -7.05 -7.18 11.11
CA VAL A 157 -5.60 -6.98 11.27
C VAL A 157 -4.93 -8.37 11.28
N PRO A 158 -4.07 -8.69 10.30
CA PRO A 158 -3.35 -9.96 10.30
C PRO A 158 -2.41 -10.04 11.51
N SER A 159 -2.13 -11.23 12.02
CA SER A 159 -1.18 -11.38 13.13
C SER A 159 0.23 -10.92 12.73
N ASP A 160 0.98 -10.42 13.70
CA ASP A 160 2.37 -9.96 13.50
C ASP A 160 3.25 -11.04 12.86
N GLU A 161 3.10 -12.30 13.28
CA GLU A 161 3.81 -13.44 12.68
C GLU A 161 3.50 -13.57 11.19
N LYS A 162 2.24 -13.36 10.80
CA LYS A 162 1.80 -13.44 9.41
C LYS A 162 2.31 -12.26 8.59
N LEU A 163 2.27 -11.04 9.15
CA LEU A 163 2.82 -9.83 8.50
C LEU A 163 4.32 -9.97 8.24
N ILE A 164 5.08 -10.47 9.22
CA ILE A 164 6.52 -10.72 9.09
C ILE A 164 6.77 -11.84 8.06
N ALA A 165 5.99 -12.92 8.08
CA ALA A 165 6.14 -14.01 7.13
C ALA A 165 5.90 -13.54 5.69
N GLU A 166 4.83 -12.81 5.42
CA GLU A 166 4.55 -12.28 4.09
C GLU A 166 5.56 -11.21 3.67
N GLY A 167 6.05 -10.37 4.59
CA GLY A 167 7.15 -9.44 4.31
C GLY A 167 8.42 -10.16 3.82
N LYS A 168 8.77 -11.31 4.42
CA LYS A 168 9.88 -12.16 3.97
C LYS A 168 9.60 -12.81 2.61
N VAL A 169 8.35 -13.19 2.33
CA VAL A 169 7.95 -13.69 1.00
C VAL A 169 8.19 -12.61 -0.05
N ILE A 170 7.83 -11.35 0.24
CA ILE A 170 8.09 -10.22 -0.65
C ILE A 170 9.59 -10.06 -0.91
N GLU A 171 10.44 -10.14 0.12
CA GLU A 171 11.91 -10.08 -0.04
C GLU A 171 12.44 -11.18 -0.96
N GLN A 172 11.92 -12.40 -0.84
CA GLN A 172 12.30 -13.51 -1.73
C GLN A 172 11.90 -13.23 -3.19
N ILE A 173 10.71 -12.68 -3.41
CA ILE A 173 10.22 -12.31 -4.74
C ILE A 173 11.10 -11.20 -5.33
N ILE A 174 11.39 -10.17 -4.52
CA ILE A 174 12.32 -9.09 -4.87
C ILE A 174 13.68 -9.67 -5.29
N GLY A 175 14.27 -10.57 -4.51
CA GLY A 175 15.56 -11.19 -4.82
C GLY A 175 15.56 -11.94 -6.16
N LYS A 176 14.48 -12.68 -6.46
CA LYS A 176 14.29 -13.32 -7.76
C LYS A 176 14.23 -12.29 -8.90
N ILE A 177 13.50 -11.19 -8.73
CA ILE A 177 13.39 -10.15 -9.77
C ILE A 177 14.73 -9.43 -9.97
N ILE A 178 15.38 -9.00 -8.88
CA ILE A 178 16.66 -8.28 -8.88
C ILE A 178 17.77 -9.12 -9.51
N SER A 179 17.72 -10.46 -9.41
CA SER A 179 18.71 -11.33 -10.05
C SER A 179 18.80 -11.17 -11.58
N ASN A 180 17.79 -10.56 -12.23
CA ASN A 180 17.80 -10.27 -13.66
C ASN A 180 18.53 -8.96 -14.02
N PHE A 181 18.91 -8.13 -13.04
CA PHE A 181 19.62 -6.87 -13.25
C PHE A 181 21.14 -7.06 -13.21
N SER A 182 21.91 -6.11 -13.78
CA SER A 182 23.37 -6.09 -13.66
C SER A 182 23.78 -5.66 -12.25
N ASP A 183 25.01 -5.99 -11.82
CA ASP A 183 25.44 -5.69 -10.45
C ASP A 183 25.46 -4.19 -10.13
N GLU A 184 25.79 -3.33 -11.11
CA GLU A 184 25.71 -1.87 -10.98
C GLU A 184 24.26 -1.37 -10.78
N GLU A 185 23.28 -2.01 -11.43
CA GLU A 185 21.87 -1.67 -11.25
C GLU A 185 21.31 -2.16 -9.92
N LYS A 186 21.81 -3.31 -9.43
CA LYS A 186 21.45 -3.80 -8.09
C LYS A 186 21.89 -2.80 -7.03
N GLU A 187 23.11 -2.27 -7.14
CA GLU A 187 23.60 -1.25 -6.22
C GLU A 187 22.75 0.05 -6.25
N ASP A 188 22.31 0.52 -7.43
CA ASP A 188 21.40 1.69 -7.53
C ASP A 188 20.02 1.40 -6.91
N ILE A 189 19.47 0.21 -7.15
CA ILE A 189 18.18 -0.21 -6.60
C ILE A 189 18.25 -0.31 -5.07
N GLU A 190 19.28 -0.98 -4.54
CA GLU A 190 19.49 -1.15 -3.10
C GLU A 190 19.71 0.20 -2.41
N LYS A 191 20.50 1.09 -3.01
CA LYS A 191 20.70 2.44 -2.49
C LYS A 191 19.38 3.19 -2.38
N LYS A 192 18.52 3.12 -3.40
CA LYS A 192 17.21 3.81 -3.38
C LYS A 192 16.20 3.20 -2.42
N ILE A 193 16.20 1.88 -2.25
CA ILE A 193 15.38 1.22 -1.22
C ILE A 193 15.78 1.74 0.17
N ASN A 194 17.08 1.84 0.43
CA ASN A 194 17.60 2.37 1.69
C ASN A 194 17.30 3.88 1.87
N GLU A 195 17.25 4.65 0.78
CA GLU A 195 16.83 6.07 0.80
C GLU A 195 15.32 6.25 0.99
N ILE A 196 14.47 5.28 0.62
CA ILE A 196 13.01 5.33 0.82
C ILE A 196 12.63 4.89 2.24
N ASN A 197 13.42 4.01 2.85
CA ASN A 197 13.23 3.51 4.22
C ASN A 197 13.63 4.52 5.31
N ILE A 198 13.55 5.83 5.05
CA ILE A 198 13.92 6.88 6.02
C ILE A 198 13.20 6.64 7.35
N GLU A 199 14.02 6.49 8.38
CA GLU A 199 13.68 6.26 9.78
C GLU A 199 12.52 7.15 10.21
N ILE A 200 11.40 6.52 10.56
CA ILE A 200 10.40 7.13 11.43
C ILE A 200 11.04 7.14 12.83
N ASN A 201 11.76 8.22 13.15
CA ASN A 201 12.10 8.58 14.53
C ASN A 201 10.83 8.86 15.35
#